data_AF-A0AAW1U754-F1
#
_entry.id   AF-A0AAW1U754-F1
#
_cell.length_a   1.000
_cell.length_b   1.000
_cell.length_c   1.000
_cell.angle_alpha   90.00
_cell.angle_beta   90.00
_cell.angle_gamma   90.00
#
_symmetry.space_group_name_H-M   'P 1'
#
loop_
_entity.id
_entity.type
_entity.pdbx_description
1 polymer ?
#
loop_
_entity_poly.entity_id
_entity_poly.type
_entity_poly.pdbx_seq_one_letter_code
_entity_poly.pdbx_strand_id
1 'polypeptide(L)'
;MEIDKSKKNLVFFGVDEKGKRECELVDYIKENINRIYIKEDYPKHILEIRKQLQPKVEEERKKGNLAYIKHDKLIVKQLNDLGPERRKREQIGSPNSPTHKRSNPNKTRISSATNTKDAIKPNLINYVARGRSSSLSELPKND
;
A
#
# COMPACT_ATOMS: atom_id res chain seq x y z
N MET A 1 29.04 -31.53 29.69
CA MET A 1 29.56 -30.16 29.89
C MET A 1 28.42 -29.21 29.60
N GLU A 2 27.83 -28.66 30.66
CA GLU A 2 26.75 -27.70 30.56
C GLU A 2 27.38 -26.34 30.23
N ILE A 3 27.18 -25.87 28.99
CA ILE A 3 27.76 -24.60 28.55
C ILE A 3 26.96 -23.50 29.24
N ASP A 4 27.58 -22.81 30.20
CA ASP A 4 27.07 -21.58 30.79
C ASP A 4 26.84 -20.56 29.67
N LYS A 5 25.59 -20.48 29.20
CA LYS A 5 25.18 -19.50 28.19
C LYS A 5 25.06 -18.15 28.88
N SER A 6 26.18 -17.46 29.03
CA SER A 6 26.16 -16.05 29.44
C SER A 6 25.24 -15.27 28.48
N LYS A 7 24.21 -14.64 29.03
CA LYS A 7 23.25 -13.85 28.25
C LYS A 7 23.92 -12.52 27.92
N LYS A 8 24.32 -12.35 26.66
CA LYS A 8 24.82 -11.06 26.17
C LYS A 8 23.63 -10.13 25.93
N ASN A 9 23.52 -9.06 26.72
CA ASN A 9 22.51 -8.02 26.54
C ASN A 9 23.14 -6.85 25.78
N LEU A 10 22.49 -6.40 24.70
CA LEU A 10 22.90 -5.23 23.94
C LEU A 10 21.90 -4.10 24.19
N VAL A 11 22.41 -2.94 24.59
CA VAL A 11 21.62 -1.74 24.86
C VAL A 11 22.01 -0.67 23.85
N PHE A 12 21.01 -0.10 23.18
CA PHE A 12 21.21 0.97 22.20
C PHE A 12 20.70 2.28 22.79
N PHE A 13 21.53 3.32 22.77
CA PHE A 13 21.17 4.68 23.15
C PHE A 13 21.33 5.61 21.93
N GLY A 14 20.46 6.62 21.80
CA GLY A 14 20.67 7.71 20.84
C GLY A 14 20.45 7.31 19.37
N VAL A 15 19.29 6.72 19.04
CA VAL A 15 18.88 6.59 17.64
C VAL A 15 18.33 7.94 17.19
N ASP A 16 19.17 8.72 16.50
CA ASP A 16 18.79 10.05 16.01
C ASP A 16 17.65 9.98 14.99
N GLU A 17 16.59 10.73 15.25
CA GLU A 17 15.33 10.76 14.50
C GLU A 17 15.47 11.22 13.03
N LYS A 18 16.64 11.75 12.63
CA LYS A 18 16.83 12.43 11.34
C LYS A 18 16.88 11.52 10.10
N GLY A 19 16.65 10.22 10.23
CA GLY A 19 16.57 9.36 9.05
C GLY A 19 16.23 7.90 9.27
N LYS A 20 16.31 7.40 10.52
CA LYS A 20 15.87 6.04 10.85
C LYS A 20 15.01 6.06 12.09
N ARG A 21 13.81 5.50 11.99
CA ARG A 21 12.92 5.35 13.15
C ARG A 21 13.37 4.15 13.99
N GLU A 22 13.06 4.17 15.28
CA GLU A 22 13.26 3.02 16.18
C GLU A 22 12.69 1.71 15.59
N CYS A 23 11.52 1.77 14.96
CA CYS A 23 10.91 0.61 14.30
C CYS A 23 11.80 0.01 13.19
N GLU A 24 12.48 0.85 12.41
CA GLU A 24 13.35 0.39 11.32
C GLU A 24 14.62 -0.27 11.85
N LEU A 25 15.16 0.23 12.98
CA LEU A 25 16.28 -0.41 13.65
C LEU A 25 15.87 -1.78 14.22
N VAL A 26 14.71 -1.85 14.86
CA VAL A 26 14.18 -3.11 15.39
C VAL A 26 13.97 -4.14 14.28
N ASP A 27 13.44 -3.71 13.13
CA ASP A 27 13.22 -4.59 11.98
C ASP A 27 14.55 -5.06 11.38
N TYR A 28 15.53 -4.17 11.21
CA TYR A 28 16.88 -4.53 10.77
C TYR A 28 17.54 -5.57 11.68
N ILE A 29 17.42 -5.43 13.01
CA ILE A 29 18.00 -6.40 13.96
C ILE A 29 17.31 -7.76 13.84
N LYS A 30 15.98 -7.79 13.69
CA LYS A 30 15.22 -9.04 13.51
C LYS A 30 15.56 -9.75 12.20
N GLU A 31 15.83 -9.00 11.13
CA GLU A 31 16.21 -9.56 9.83
C GLU A 31 17.63 -10.14 9.84
N ASN A 32 18.57 -9.48 10.53
CA ASN A 32 19.97 -9.87 10.51
C ASN A 32 20.35 -10.89 11.59
N ILE A 33 19.59 -10.98 12.69
CA ILE A 33 19.93 -11.85 13.81
C ILE A 33 18.77 -12.73 14.23
N ASN A 34 18.96 -14.05 14.06
CA ASN A 34 17.99 -15.06 14.42
C ASN A 34 17.94 -15.29 15.94
N ARG A 35 16.74 -15.49 16.48
CA ARG A 35 16.47 -15.80 17.90
C ARG A 35 16.86 -14.71 18.90
N ILE A 36 16.66 -13.44 18.55
CA ILE A 36 16.79 -12.31 19.49
C ILE A 36 15.45 -11.99 20.17
N TYR A 37 15.55 -11.55 21.42
CA TYR A 37 14.47 -10.89 22.13
C TYR A 37 14.76 -9.41 22.30
N ILE A 38 13.93 -8.56 21.69
CA ILE A 38 14.07 -7.10 21.72
C ILE A 38 12.97 -6.54 22.62
N LYS A 39 13.35 -5.68 23.57
CA LYS A 39 12.42 -4.90 24.40
C LYS A 39 12.85 -3.44 24.37
N GLU A 40 11.85 -2.57 24.32
CA GLU A 40 12.04 -1.15 24.59
C GLU A 40 12.28 -0.96 26.09
N ASP A 41 13.14 0.01 26.42
CA ASP A 41 13.37 0.40 27.81
C ASP A 41 12.30 1.40 28.25
N TYR A 42 11.53 1.03 29.28
CA TYR A 42 10.45 1.86 29.80
C TYR A 42 10.63 2.13 31.29
N PRO A 43 10.25 3.31 31.79
CA PRO A 43 10.26 3.60 33.21
C PRO A 43 9.29 2.69 33.98
N LYS A 44 9.59 2.46 35.27
CA LYS A 44 8.89 1.51 36.14
C LYS A 44 7.35 1.69 36.16
N HIS A 45 6.87 2.93 36.17
CA HIS A 45 5.43 3.20 36.19
C HIS A 45 4.71 2.69 34.93
N ILE A 46 5.35 2.79 33.75
CA ILE A 46 4.81 2.29 32.49
C ILE A 46 4.81 0.77 32.47
N LEU A 47 5.86 0.13 32.98
CA LEU A 47 5.92 -1.33 33.05
C LEU A 47 4.76 -1.91 33.88
N GLU A 48 4.40 -1.25 34.99
CA GLU A 48 3.26 -1.64 35.81
C GLU A 48 1.93 -1.49 35.06
N ILE A 49 1.71 -0.34 34.39
CA ILE A 49 0.53 -0.10 33.55
C ILE A 49 0.42 -1.19 32.47
N ARG A 50 1.51 -1.50 31.78
CA ARG A 50 1.53 -2.55 30.73
C ARG A 50 1.14 -3.91 31.28
N LYS A 51 1.61 -4.28 32.47
CA LYS A 51 1.25 -5.54 33.14
C LYS A 51 -0.25 -5.60 33.42
N GLN A 52 -0.86 -4.49 33.81
CA GLN A 52 -2.32 -4.40 34.03
C GLN A 52 -3.12 -4.41 32.72
N LEU A 53 -2.55 -3.91 31.61
CA LEU A 53 -3.21 -3.90 30.31
C LEU A 53 -3.14 -5.25 29.58
N GLN A 54 -2.17 -6.12 29.88
CA GLN A 54 -2.05 -7.45 29.29
C GLN A 54 -3.34 -8.30 29.34
N PRO A 55 -4.03 -8.47 30.49
CA PRO A 55 -5.27 -9.24 30.54
C PRO A 55 -6.35 -8.65 29.63
N LYS A 56 -6.47 -7.31 29.58
CA LYS A 56 -7.44 -6.62 28.71
C LYS A 56 -7.16 -6.87 27.23
N VAL A 57 -5.89 -6.93 26.83
CA VAL A 57 -5.50 -7.28 25.44
C VAL A 57 -5.95 -8.68 25.08
N GLU A 58 -5.75 -9.64 25.99
CA GLU A 58 -6.14 -11.04 25.76
C GLU A 58 -7.65 -11.19 25.64
N GLU A 59 -8.42 -10.47 26.46
CA GLU A 59 -9.88 -10.41 26.34
C GLU A 59 -10.32 -9.87 24.98
N GLU A 60 -9.74 -8.75 24.52
CA GLU A 60 -10.07 -8.18 23.21
C GLU A 60 -9.66 -9.10 22.05
N ARG A 61 -8.53 -9.81 22.18
CA ARG A 61 -8.12 -10.83 21.20
C ARG A 61 -9.08 -12.02 21.17
N LYS A 62 -9.59 -12.47 22.33
CA LYS A 62 -10.61 -13.53 22.42
C LYS A 62 -11.94 -13.10 21.80
N LYS A 63 -12.29 -11.82 21.87
CA LYS A 63 -13.46 -11.25 21.18
C LYS A 63 -13.29 -11.17 19.64
N GLY A 64 -12.08 -11.39 19.13
CA GLY A 64 -11.76 -11.30 17.70
C GLY A 64 -11.27 -9.92 17.24
N ASN A 65 -11.00 -9.00 18.17
CA ASN A 65 -10.43 -7.69 17.87
C ASN A 65 -8.90 -7.75 17.81
N LEU A 66 -8.28 -6.92 16.95
CA LEU A 66 -6.83 -6.77 16.91
C LEU A 66 -6.40 -5.76 17.98
N ALA A 67 -5.99 -6.28 19.15
CA ALA A 67 -5.53 -5.47 20.27
C ALA A 67 -4.01 -5.57 20.51
N TYR A 68 -3.38 -4.43 20.78
CA TYR A 68 -1.96 -4.32 21.15
C TYR A 68 -1.70 -3.14 22.10
N ILE A 69 -0.62 -3.22 22.88
CA ILE A 69 -0.20 -2.16 23.79
C ILE A 69 0.90 -1.34 23.12
N LYS A 70 0.72 -0.02 23.07
CA LYS A 70 1.76 0.92 22.65
C LYS A 70 2.03 1.88 23.81
N HIS A 71 3.25 1.86 24.33
CA HIS A 71 3.64 2.60 25.53
C HIS A 71 2.75 2.28 26.74
N ASP A 72 1.88 3.21 27.16
CA ASP A 72 0.91 3.16 28.27
C ASP A 72 -0.54 2.91 27.80
N LYS A 73 -0.78 2.77 26.48
CA LYS A 73 -2.13 2.73 25.91
C LYS A 73 -2.47 1.38 25.30
N LEU A 74 -3.71 0.95 25.50
CA LEU A 74 -4.33 -0.16 24.78
C LEU A 74 -4.95 0.35 23.48
N ILE A 75 -4.51 -0.17 22.35
CA ILE A 75 -5.06 0.14 21.03
C ILE A 75 -5.85 -1.08 20.57
N VAL A 76 -7.15 -0.89 20.31
CA VAL A 76 -8.06 -1.91 19.79
C VAL A 76 -8.46 -1.50 18.38
N LYS A 77 -8.16 -2.34 17.39
CA LYS A 77 -8.63 -2.19 16.01
C LYS A 77 -9.68 -3.26 15.74
N GLN A 78 -10.88 -2.85 15.36
CA GLN A 78 -11.91 -3.79 14.94
C GLN A 78 -11.60 -4.25 13.50
N LEU A 79 -11.90 -5.52 13.20
CA LEU A 79 -11.66 -6.09 11.87
C LEU A 79 -12.46 -5.35 10.78
N ASN A 80 -13.62 -4.79 11.14
CA ASN A 80 -14.50 -4.05 10.26
C ASN A 80 -13.89 -2.73 9.75
N ASP A 81 -12.96 -2.13 10.52
CA ASP A 81 -12.29 -0.87 10.16
C ASP A 81 -11.06 -1.07 9.26
N LEU A 82 -10.61 -2.33 9.09
CA LEU A 82 -9.48 -2.71 8.22
C LEU A 82 -9.92 -3.11 6.81
N GLY A 83 -11.24 -3.13 6.54
CA GLY A 83 -11.72 -3.27 5.18
C GLY A 83 -11.21 -2.07 4.37
N PRO A 84 -10.56 -2.28 3.20
CA PRO A 84 -10.28 -1.15 2.32
C PRO A 84 -11.62 -0.48 2.13
N GLU A 85 -11.74 0.79 2.51
CA GLU A 85 -12.93 1.58 2.24
C GLU A 85 -13.24 1.33 0.78
N ARG A 86 -14.28 0.50 0.56
CA ARG A 86 -14.60 -0.04 -0.74
C ARG A 86 -15.06 1.20 -1.47
N ARG A 87 -14.13 1.89 -2.15
CA ARG A 87 -14.46 2.86 -3.16
C ARG A 87 -15.57 2.19 -3.92
N LYS A 88 -16.75 2.81 -3.91
CA LYS A 88 -17.87 2.41 -4.75
C LYS A 88 -17.41 2.64 -6.19
N ARG A 89 -16.50 1.81 -6.68
CA ARG A 89 -16.29 1.64 -8.10
C ARG A 89 -17.59 1.00 -8.52
N GLU A 90 -18.45 1.78 -9.15
CA GLU A 90 -19.56 1.21 -9.88
C GLU A 90 -18.98 0.09 -10.75
N GLN A 91 -19.61 -1.08 -10.67
CA GLN A 91 -19.17 -2.26 -11.38
C GLN A 91 -19.37 -1.98 -12.86
N ILE A 92 -18.39 -1.35 -13.52
CA ILE A 92 -18.42 -1.16 -14.95
C ILE A 92 -18.22 -2.56 -15.51
N GLY A 93 -19.32 -3.14 -16.03
CA GLY A 93 -19.29 -4.40 -16.73
C GLY A 93 -18.22 -4.38 -17.82
N SER A 94 -17.60 -5.53 -18.04
CA SER A 94 -16.66 -5.74 -19.15
C SER A 94 -17.28 -5.26 -20.47
N PRO A 95 -16.52 -4.65 -21.40
CA PRO A 95 -17.04 -4.00 -22.61
C PRO A 95 -17.89 -4.87 -23.57
N ASN A 96 -18.07 -6.15 -23.29
CA ASN A 96 -18.65 -7.13 -24.21
C ASN A 96 -19.97 -7.77 -23.74
N SER A 97 -20.70 -7.21 -22.77
CA SER A 97 -22.08 -7.67 -22.50
C SER A 97 -23.10 -6.94 -23.39
N PRO A 98 -23.97 -7.65 -24.13
CA PRO A 98 -24.91 -7.04 -25.09
C PRO A 98 -26.18 -6.49 -24.42
N THR A 99 -26.10 -5.92 -23.22
CA THR A 99 -27.29 -5.50 -22.47
C THR A 99 -27.07 -4.26 -21.61
N HIS A 100 -26.77 -3.12 -22.25
CA HIS A 100 -27.17 -1.81 -21.72
C HIS A 100 -27.50 -0.85 -22.87
N LYS A 101 -28.73 -0.95 -23.41
CA LYS A 101 -29.36 0.20 -24.06
C LYS A 101 -29.74 1.21 -22.97
N ARG A 102 -28.81 2.11 -22.63
CA ARG A 102 -29.18 3.33 -21.92
C ARG A 102 -29.90 4.24 -22.92
N SER A 103 -31.24 4.23 -22.88
CA SER A 103 -32.00 5.35 -23.39
C SER A 103 -31.75 6.53 -22.44
N ASN A 104 -31.10 7.58 -22.93
CA ASN A 104 -31.71 8.89 -22.81
C ASN A 104 -31.17 9.88 -23.86
N PRO A 105 -32.06 10.70 -24.44
CA PRO A 105 -31.74 11.59 -25.53
C PRO A 105 -31.21 12.90 -24.95
N ASN A 106 -30.01 13.34 -25.33
CA ASN A 106 -29.70 14.76 -25.36
C ASN A 106 -28.78 15.05 -26.54
N LYS A 107 -29.45 15.49 -27.60
CA LYS A 107 -28.94 15.99 -28.85
C LYS A 107 -28.19 17.30 -28.61
N THR A 108 -26.86 17.26 -28.52
CA THR A 108 -26.04 18.44 -28.81
C THR A 108 -25.60 18.40 -30.26
N ARG A 109 -26.19 19.32 -31.02
CA ARG A 109 -26.01 19.52 -32.46
C ARG A 109 -24.54 19.75 -32.80
N ILE A 110 -24.10 19.06 -33.85
CA ILE A 110 -22.90 19.40 -34.61
C ILE A 110 -23.19 20.71 -35.35
N SER A 111 -22.47 21.78 -35.02
CA SER A 111 -22.33 22.94 -35.90
C SER A 111 -20.95 22.88 -36.57
N SER A 112 -21.01 23.00 -37.88
CA SER A 112 -19.93 22.99 -38.86
C SER A 112 -18.80 24.00 -38.61
N ALA A 113 -17.57 23.51 -38.83
CA ALA A 113 -16.43 24.16 -39.47
C ALA A 113 -16.03 25.59 -39.06
N THR A 114 -14.88 25.69 -38.39
CA THR A 114 -13.89 26.75 -38.69
C THR A 114 -12.49 26.16 -38.76
N ASN A 115 -11.82 26.42 -39.87
CA ASN A 115 -10.42 26.14 -40.10
C ASN A 115 -9.54 26.86 -39.07
N THR A 116 -8.84 26.12 -38.22
CA THR A 116 -7.56 26.56 -37.65
C THR A 116 -6.62 25.37 -37.65
N LYS A 117 -5.55 25.50 -38.44
CA LYS A 117 -4.38 24.64 -38.38
C LYS A 117 -3.78 24.76 -36.98
N ASP A 118 -3.18 23.66 -36.53
CA ASP A 118 -2.19 23.55 -35.47
C ASP A 118 -2.66 23.04 -34.09
N ALA A 119 -2.13 21.84 -33.80
CA ALA A 119 -2.00 21.17 -32.50
C ALA A 119 -3.24 20.54 -31.84
N ILE A 120 -3.95 19.66 -32.57
CA ILE A 120 -4.66 18.57 -31.91
C ILE A 120 -3.61 17.60 -31.36
N LYS A 121 -3.27 17.70 -30.07
CA LYS A 121 -2.48 16.69 -29.37
C LYS A 121 -3.20 15.34 -29.54
N PRO A 122 -2.62 14.34 -30.23
CA PRO A 122 -3.28 13.06 -30.35
C PRO A 122 -3.34 12.41 -28.96
N ASN A 123 -4.54 12.03 -28.53
CA ASN A 123 -4.73 11.14 -27.39
C ASN A 123 -3.90 9.86 -27.65
N LEU A 124 -3.13 9.42 -26.66
CA LEU A 124 -2.23 8.24 -26.73
C LEU A 124 -2.95 6.99 -27.27
N ILE A 125 -4.25 6.88 -27.00
CA ILE A 125 -5.13 5.83 -27.52
C ILE A 125 -5.26 5.87 -29.06
N ASN A 126 -5.41 7.05 -29.65
CA ASN A 126 -5.50 7.22 -31.11
C ASN A 126 -4.15 6.98 -31.80
N TYR A 127 -3.05 7.26 -31.11
CA TYR A 127 -1.70 7.05 -31.63
C TYR A 127 -1.37 5.56 -31.78
N VAL A 128 -1.74 4.74 -30.79
CA VAL A 128 -1.46 3.30 -30.81
C VAL A 128 -2.42 2.54 -31.74
N ALA A 129 -3.65 3.01 -31.90
CA ALA A 129 -4.66 2.37 -32.75
C ALA A 129 -4.43 2.59 -34.26
N ARG A 130 -3.69 3.63 -34.67
CA ARG A 130 -3.23 3.79 -36.06
C ARG A 130 -2.06 2.84 -36.31
N GLY A 131 -2.42 1.61 -36.67
CA GLY A 131 -1.48 0.55 -37.00
C GLY A 131 -0.35 0.99 -37.93
N ARG A 132 0.83 0.40 -37.71
CA ARG A 132 2.00 0.50 -38.58
C ARG A 132 1.71 -0.12 -39.94
N SER A 133 1.16 0.64 -40.87
CA SER A 133 0.97 0.22 -42.26
C SER A 133 1.44 1.29 -43.21
N SER A 134 2.76 1.37 -43.42
CA SER A 134 3.43 1.72 -44.69
C SER A 134 4.90 2.10 -44.45
N SER A 135 5.83 1.19 -44.80
CA SER A 135 7.07 1.50 -45.56
C SER A 135 8.03 0.31 -45.50
N LEU A 136 7.81 -0.68 -46.36
CA LEU A 136 8.90 -1.52 -46.89
C LEU A 136 9.62 -0.64 -47.92
N SER A 137 10.87 -0.25 -47.68
CA SER A 137 11.68 0.43 -48.69
C SER A 137 12.34 -0.63 -49.59
N GLU A 138 12.02 -0.61 -50.88
CA GLU A 138 12.66 -1.43 -51.91
C GLU A 138 14.15 -1.09 -52.02
N LEU A 139 14.99 -2.12 -52.14
CA LEU A 139 16.43 -1.99 -52.43
C LEU A 139 16.62 -1.83 -53.95
N PRO A 140 17.52 -0.96 -54.42
CA PRO A 140 17.80 -0.82 -55.85
C PRO A 140 18.53 -2.07 -56.37
N LYS A 141 18.08 -2.57 -57.53
CA LYS A 141 18.81 -3.54 -58.33
C LYS A 141 19.93 -2.80 -59.07
N ASN A 142 21.17 -3.26 -58.90
CA ASN A 142 22.28 -2.86 -59.75
C ASN A 142 22.52 -4.00 -60.76
N ASP A 143 22.59 -3.63 -62.03
CA ASP A 143 22.96 -4.50 -63.16
C ASP A 143 24.43 -4.94 -63.11
#